data_AF-A0A925N8B3-F1
#
_entry.id   AF-A0A925N8B3-F1
#
_cell.length_a   1.000
_cell.length_b   1.000
_cell.length_c   1.000
_cell.angle_alpha   90.00
_cell.angle_beta   90.00
_cell.angle_gamma   90.00
#
_symmetry.space_group_name_H-M   'P 1'
#
loop_
_entity.id
_entity.type
_entity.pdbx_description
1 polymer ?
#
loop_
_entity_poly.entity_id
_entity_poly.type
_entity_poly.pdbx_seq_one_letter_code
_entity_poly.pdbx_strand_id
1 'polypeptide(L)'
;MAAIWEVYQSGGVVAGSSAGAAIMSTTMFRDAQDVLTVLKSGMREGQEIDRGLGFVGADVFVDQHFLKRGRIGRMLPLMLRQGYRLGVGVDENTAAVFRADTVEIVGYKGALLADLTDATTDKTQPAFNLRGARLTYLDRGDRYNLKTRVTTPSPEKLGGTRIDPRSKDFKPYFKTPAFYPDVLGDTTVVNLMANLIDNRQTEVVGLAFNSQATDRPELGFEFRFRKGPDSIGYYSGAFGGEDYSVMNIVLDVTPVTLSRPLYRPLAPSQ
;
A
#
# COMPACT_ATOMS: atom_id res chain seq x y z
N MET A 1 19.90 23.34 -4.95
CA MET A 1 19.89 21.87 -4.75
C MET A 1 21.27 21.26 -4.57
N ALA A 2 22.33 21.71 -5.27
CA ALA A 2 23.68 21.14 -5.11
C ALA A 2 24.16 21.08 -3.64
N ALA A 3 23.97 22.15 -2.87
CA ALA A 3 24.36 22.19 -1.45
C ALA A 3 23.66 21.14 -0.57
N ILE A 4 22.39 20.80 -0.84
CA ILE A 4 21.67 19.78 -0.05
C ILE A 4 22.22 18.39 -0.36
N TRP A 5 22.52 18.14 -1.64
CA TRP A 5 23.19 16.91 -2.06
C TRP A 5 24.60 16.78 -1.47
N GLU A 6 25.35 17.88 -1.40
CA GLU A 6 26.68 17.90 -0.77
C GLU A 6 26.61 17.55 0.72
N VAL A 7 25.63 18.09 1.45
CA VAL A 7 25.39 17.72 2.85
C VAL A 7 25.10 16.23 2.98
N TYR A 8 24.20 15.69 2.14
CA TYR A 8 23.87 14.26 2.16
C TYR A 8 25.08 13.37 1.84
N GLN A 9 25.83 13.71 0.79
CA GLN A 9 27.01 12.97 0.36
C GLN A 9 28.16 13.05 1.37
N SER A 10 28.19 14.10 2.19
CA SER A 10 29.14 14.26 3.29
C SER A 10 28.70 13.55 4.58
N GLY A 11 27.63 12.75 4.54
CA GLY A 11 27.12 11.98 5.68
C GLY A 11 26.08 12.71 6.53
N GLY A 12 25.63 13.89 6.10
CA GLY A 12 24.52 14.62 6.72
C GLY A 12 23.18 13.95 6.45
N VAL A 13 22.19 14.27 7.29
CA VAL A 13 20.82 13.76 7.16
C VAL A 13 19.97 14.74 6.37
N VAL A 14 19.25 14.23 5.38
CA VAL A 14 18.18 14.96 4.67
C VAL A 14 16.85 14.36 5.09
N ALA A 15 15.94 15.21 5.57
CA ALA A 15 14.61 14.80 5.99
C ALA A 15 13.55 15.69 5.34
N GLY A 16 12.37 15.13 5.09
CA GLY A 16 11.26 15.85 4.49
C GLY A 16 9.92 15.22 4.89
N SER A 17 8.92 16.07 5.10
CA SER A 17 7.54 15.68 5.42
C SER A 17 6.59 16.15 4.34
N SER A 18 5.53 15.38 4.06
CA SER A 18 4.56 15.65 3.01
C SER A 18 5.23 15.90 1.64
N ALA A 19 5.17 17.11 1.07
CA ALA A 19 5.89 17.43 -0.17
C ALA A 19 7.40 17.11 -0.09
N GLY A 20 8.03 17.31 1.07
CA GLY A 20 9.43 16.95 1.29
C GLY A 20 9.70 15.43 1.28
N ALA A 21 8.70 14.60 1.57
CA ALA A 21 8.81 13.15 1.41
C ALA A 21 8.61 12.73 -0.06
N ALA A 22 7.68 13.39 -0.77
CA ALA A 22 7.39 13.09 -2.17
C ALA A 22 8.60 13.35 -3.09
N ILE A 23 9.45 14.33 -2.76
CA ILE A 23 10.65 14.64 -3.55
C ILE A 23 11.80 13.64 -3.32
N MET A 24 11.66 12.67 -2.42
CA MET A 24 12.77 11.77 -2.07
C MET A 24 13.10 10.78 -3.19
N SER A 25 12.12 10.34 -3.98
CA SER A 25 12.34 9.50 -5.17
C SER A 25 12.70 10.33 -6.40
N THR A 26 13.16 9.69 -7.48
CA THR A 26 13.52 10.39 -8.73
C THR A 26 12.30 10.92 -9.50
N THR A 27 11.12 10.35 -9.25
CA THR A 27 9.80 10.86 -9.67
C THR A 27 8.99 11.24 -8.44
N MET A 28 8.18 12.29 -8.53
CA MET A 28 7.25 12.73 -7.50
C MET A 28 5.87 13.04 -8.10
N PHE A 29 4.84 12.98 -7.28
CA PHE A 29 3.57 13.63 -7.58
C PHE A 29 3.64 15.13 -7.23
N ARG A 30 3.22 16.00 -8.16
CA ARG A 30 3.06 17.44 -7.92
C ARG A 30 1.60 17.78 -7.66
N ASP A 31 0.78 17.74 -8.71
CA ASP A 31 -0.64 18.10 -8.71
C ASP A 31 -1.48 16.84 -8.88
N ALA A 32 -1.37 15.92 -7.93
CA ALA A 32 -2.01 14.63 -8.07
C ALA A 32 -3.54 14.77 -8.11
N GLN A 33 -4.14 14.20 -9.14
CA GLN A 33 -5.58 13.96 -9.22
C GLN A 33 -6.05 13.03 -8.09
N ASP A 34 -7.36 12.93 -7.94
CA ASP A 34 -7.97 11.91 -7.09
C ASP A 34 -7.46 10.50 -7.44
N VAL A 35 -7.33 9.64 -6.42
CA VAL A 35 -6.75 8.30 -6.57
C VAL A 35 -7.51 7.44 -7.57
N LEU A 36 -8.84 7.59 -7.63
CA LEU A 36 -9.65 6.84 -8.58
C LEU A 36 -9.50 7.38 -10.01
N THR A 37 -9.32 8.69 -10.18
CA THR A 37 -9.00 9.28 -11.48
C THR A 37 -7.67 8.76 -12.00
N VAL A 38 -6.65 8.64 -11.14
CA VAL A 38 -5.36 8.06 -11.55
C VAL A 38 -5.51 6.60 -11.98
N LEU A 39 -6.33 5.79 -11.29
CA LEU A 39 -6.62 4.41 -11.72
C LEU A 39 -7.33 4.35 -13.07
N LYS A 40 -8.27 5.25 -13.32
CA LYS A 40 -9.09 5.27 -14.55
C LYS A 40 -8.38 5.85 -15.76
N SER A 41 -7.55 6.87 -15.54
CA SER A 41 -7.07 7.76 -16.60
C SER A 41 -5.56 7.99 -16.56
N GLY A 42 -4.85 7.45 -15.57
CA GLY A 42 -3.41 7.59 -15.42
C GLY A 42 -2.99 8.99 -14.96
N MET A 43 -1.79 9.38 -15.36
CA MET A 43 -1.12 10.65 -15.02
C MET A 43 -0.35 11.19 -16.23
N ARG A 44 0.12 12.44 -16.22
CA ARG A 44 0.96 13.01 -17.29
C ARG A 44 2.24 13.62 -16.72
N GLU A 45 3.33 13.46 -17.47
CA GLU A 45 4.62 14.08 -17.17
C GLU A 45 4.53 15.60 -17.28
N GLY A 46 5.14 16.31 -16.32
CA GLY A 46 5.08 17.76 -16.23
C GLY A 46 3.73 18.31 -15.76
N GLN A 47 2.76 17.44 -15.45
CA GLN A 47 1.45 17.82 -14.88
C GLN A 47 1.28 17.14 -13.52
N GLU A 48 0.64 15.97 -13.46
CA GLU A 48 0.41 15.25 -12.20
C GLU A 48 1.71 14.70 -11.60
N ILE A 49 2.69 14.35 -12.43
CA ILE A 49 4.00 13.84 -12.01
C ILE A 49 5.15 14.67 -12.59
N ASP A 50 6.27 14.74 -11.87
CA ASP A 50 7.51 15.36 -12.32
C ASP A 50 8.73 14.74 -11.62
N ARG A 51 9.93 15.26 -11.90
CA ARG A 51 11.19 14.88 -11.27
C ARG A 51 11.19 15.26 -9.80
N GLY A 52 11.42 14.25 -8.97
CA GLY A 52 11.86 14.47 -7.59
C GLY A 52 13.36 14.69 -7.53
N LEU A 53 13.92 14.59 -6.33
CA LEU A 53 15.33 14.83 -6.07
C LEU A 53 16.15 13.55 -6.00
N GLY A 54 15.56 12.38 -5.74
CA GLY A 54 16.24 11.08 -5.87
C GLY A 54 17.18 10.69 -4.73
N PHE A 55 16.97 11.20 -3.52
CA PHE A 55 17.76 10.82 -2.33
C PHE A 55 17.66 9.34 -1.94
N VAL A 56 16.54 8.67 -2.25
CA VAL A 56 16.35 7.23 -1.95
C VAL A 56 16.75 6.31 -3.12
N GLY A 57 17.48 6.84 -4.10
CA GLY A 57 17.92 6.11 -5.29
C GLY A 57 16.86 6.04 -6.38
N ALA A 58 17.19 5.32 -7.46
CA ALA A 58 16.35 5.23 -8.67
C ALA A 58 15.30 4.12 -8.61
N ASP A 59 15.45 3.15 -7.71
CA ASP A 59 14.65 1.92 -7.70
C ASP A 59 13.44 1.98 -6.75
N VAL A 60 13.37 3.00 -5.88
CA VAL A 60 12.33 3.16 -4.86
C VAL A 60 11.51 4.41 -5.11
N PHE A 61 10.19 4.22 -5.21
CA PHE A 61 9.23 5.32 -5.23
C PHE A 61 8.70 5.61 -3.82
N VAL A 62 8.58 6.89 -3.44
CA VAL A 62 8.06 7.29 -2.13
C VAL A 62 6.77 8.06 -2.29
N ASP A 63 5.78 7.70 -1.47
CA ASP A 63 4.55 8.46 -1.31
C ASP A 63 4.23 8.66 0.19
N GLN A 64 3.31 9.56 0.49
CA GLN A 64 3.09 10.18 1.79
C GLN A 64 1.59 10.37 2.05
N HIS A 65 1.17 10.61 3.30
CA HIS A 65 -0.25 10.58 3.72
C HIS A 65 -0.97 9.32 3.18
N PHE A 66 -0.25 8.19 3.18
CA PHE A 66 -0.49 7.14 2.21
C PHE A 66 -1.78 6.36 2.49
N LEU A 67 -1.90 5.82 3.70
CA LEU A 67 -3.03 4.98 4.10
C LEU A 67 -4.26 5.83 4.39
N LYS A 68 -4.07 7.00 5.00
CA LYS A 68 -5.15 7.97 5.28
C LYS A 68 -5.97 8.34 4.04
N ARG A 69 -5.34 8.30 2.85
CA ARG A 69 -5.91 8.78 1.59
C ARG A 69 -5.98 7.71 0.49
N GLY A 70 -5.82 6.42 0.82
CA GLY A 70 -5.90 5.34 -0.15
C GLY A 70 -4.90 5.44 -1.30
N ARG A 71 -3.73 6.05 -1.08
CA ARG A 71 -2.79 6.42 -2.16
C ARG A 71 -2.09 5.23 -2.81
N ILE A 72 -2.31 4.01 -2.33
CA ILE A 72 -1.98 2.80 -3.09
C ILE A 72 -2.60 2.83 -4.49
N GLY A 73 -3.81 3.38 -4.64
CA GLY A 73 -4.48 3.49 -5.92
C GLY A 73 -3.74 4.34 -6.96
N ARG A 74 -2.95 5.34 -6.52
CA ARG A 74 -2.10 6.14 -7.43
C ARG A 74 -0.66 5.67 -7.51
N MET A 75 -0.14 5.06 -6.45
CA MET A 75 1.22 4.55 -6.41
C MET A 75 1.41 3.40 -7.40
N LEU A 76 0.50 2.41 -7.43
CA LEU A 76 0.67 1.24 -8.28
C LEU A 76 0.72 1.60 -9.79
N PRO A 77 -0.19 2.44 -10.34
CA PRO A 77 -0.08 2.91 -11.72
C PRO A 77 1.21 3.69 -12.00
N LEU A 78 1.64 4.55 -11.07
CA LEU A 78 2.88 5.31 -11.23
C LEU A 78 4.08 4.38 -11.32
N MET A 79 4.18 3.43 -10.39
CA MET A 79 5.30 2.50 -10.32
C MET A 79 5.43 1.69 -11.59
N LEU A 80 4.33 1.14 -12.11
CA LEU A 80 4.32 0.41 -13.38
C LEU A 80 4.74 1.30 -14.55
N ARG A 81 4.23 2.53 -14.62
CA ARG A 81 4.54 3.46 -15.71
C ARG A 81 6.02 3.87 -15.71
N GLN A 82 6.59 4.16 -14.55
CA GLN A 82 7.96 4.65 -14.41
C GLN A 82 8.99 3.52 -14.23
N GLY A 83 8.55 2.26 -14.13
CA GLY A 83 9.43 1.10 -13.99
C GLY A 83 9.98 0.86 -12.58
N TYR A 84 9.35 1.42 -11.54
CA TYR A 84 9.74 1.14 -10.15
C TYR A 84 9.33 -0.27 -9.75
N ARG A 85 10.26 -0.97 -9.08
CA ARG A 85 9.98 -2.28 -8.47
C ARG A 85 9.50 -2.14 -7.03
N LEU A 86 10.02 -1.18 -6.28
CA LEU A 86 9.66 -0.96 -4.89
C LEU A 86 8.99 0.40 -4.70
N GLY A 87 7.93 0.39 -3.90
CA GLY A 87 7.22 1.58 -3.43
C GLY A 87 7.16 1.58 -1.91
N VAL A 88 7.36 2.75 -1.30
CA VAL A 88 7.22 2.96 0.14
C VAL A 88 6.19 4.07 0.37
N GLY A 89 5.02 3.69 0.85
CA GLY A 89 3.93 4.60 1.19
C GLY A 89 3.94 4.89 2.68
N VAL A 90 4.42 6.07 3.07
CA VAL A 90 4.54 6.49 4.47
C VAL A 90 3.23 7.15 4.93
N ASP A 91 2.66 6.69 6.05
CA ASP A 91 1.44 7.31 6.58
C ASP A 91 1.73 8.51 7.50
N GLU A 92 0.67 9.20 7.91
CA GLU A 92 0.75 10.33 8.83
C GLU A 92 1.43 9.96 10.16
N ASN A 93 2.11 10.93 10.76
CA ASN A 93 2.85 10.77 12.03
C ASN A 93 3.86 9.59 12.01
N THR A 94 4.42 9.31 10.84
CA THR A 94 5.39 8.22 10.60
C THR A 94 6.52 8.74 9.70
N ALA A 95 7.72 8.22 9.90
CA ALA A 95 8.85 8.41 9.01
C ALA A 95 9.46 7.04 8.62
N ALA A 96 9.88 6.94 7.36
CA ALA A 96 10.69 5.85 6.86
C ALA A 96 12.14 6.34 6.78
N VAL A 97 13.02 5.78 7.61
CA VAL A 97 14.43 6.15 7.68
C VAL A 97 15.23 5.22 6.79
N PHE A 98 15.77 5.77 5.70
CA PHE A 98 16.60 5.04 4.77
C PHE A 98 18.07 5.09 5.23
N ARG A 99 18.69 3.93 5.40
CA ARG A 99 20.13 3.79 5.66
C ARG A 99 20.68 2.68 4.77
N ALA A 100 21.44 3.07 3.74
CA ALA A 100 21.88 2.16 2.69
C ALA A 100 20.69 1.33 2.15
N ASP A 101 20.75 0.00 2.31
CA ASP A 101 19.71 -0.91 1.82
C ASP A 101 18.59 -1.18 2.84
N THR A 102 18.55 -0.48 3.99
CA THR A 102 17.56 -0.73 5.04
C THR A 102 16.63 0.46 5.19
N VAL A 103 15.34 0.18 5.31
CA VAL A 103 14.30 1.12 5.72
C VAL A 103 13.83 0.75 7.12
N GLU A 104 13.85 1.71 8.04
CA GLU A 104 13.31 1.57 9.39
C GLU A 104 12.09 2.47 9.55
N ILE A 105 11.02 1.93 10.13
CA ILE A 105 9.80 2.70 10.40
C ILE A 105 9.84 3.26 11.81
N VAL A 106 9.67 4.57 11.94
CA VAL A 106 9.58 5.28 13.22
C VAL A 106 8.32 6.14 13.24
N GLY A 107 7.71 6.29 14.41
CA GLY A 107 6.49 7.08 14.60
C GLY A 107 5.32 6.23 15.09
N TYR A 108 4.12 6.79 14.98
CA TYR A 108 2.93 6.22 15.61
C TYR A 108 2.20 5.21 14.72
N LYS A 109 2.09 5.49 13.42
CA LYS A 109 1.49 4.58 12.45
C LYS A 109 2.59 3.77 11.75
N GLY A 110 2.44 3.50 10.45
CA GLY A 110 3.36 2.66 9.70
C GLY A 110 3.55 3.09 8.25
N ALA A 111 4.22 2.23 7.49
CA ALA A 111 4.40 2.35 6.07
C ALA A 111 3.95 1.08 5.36
N LEU A 112 3.33 1.24 4.18
CA LEU A 112 3.04 0.14 3.29
C LEU A 112 4.10 0.06 2.20
N LEU A 113 4.73 -1.09 2.07
CA LEU A 113 5.61 -1.41 0.96
C LEU A 113 4.85 -2.15 -0.12
N ALA A 114 5.06 -1.74 -1.36
CA ALA A 114 4.61 -2.44 -2.55
C ALA A 114 5.84 -2.95 -3.32
N ASP A 115 5.87 -4.25 -3.60
CA ASP A 115 6.88 -4.89 -4.44
C ASP A 115 6.22 -5.43 -5.71
N LEU A 116 6.65 -4.89 -6.85
CA LEU A 116 6.16 -5.20 -8.18
C LEU A 116 7.16 -6.07 -8.98
N THR A 117 8.19 -6.62 -8.34
CA THR A 117 9.26 -7.38 -9.01
C THR A 117 8.70 -8.51 -9.89
N ASP A 118 7.71 -9.25 -9.38
CA ASP A 118 7.05 -10.36 -10.08
C ASP A 118 5.67 -9.99 -10.62
N ALA A 119 5.28 -8.71 -10.53
CA ALA A 119 3.96 -8.28 -10.91
C ALA A 119 3.82 -8.16 -12.43
N THR A 120 2.62 -8.46 -12.94
CA THR A 120 2.35 -8.45 -14.38
C THR A 120 1.09 -7.67 -14.70
N THR A 121 0.97 -7.26 -15.95
CA THR A 121 -0.22 -6.60 -16.51
C THR A 121 -0.69 -7.34 -17.76
N ASP A 122 -2.00 -7.37 -17.94
CA ASP A 122 -2.64 -7.76 -19.19
C ASP A 122 -2.65 -6.56 -20.13
N LYS A 123 -1.83 -6.63 -21.19
CA LYS A 123 -1.69 -5.57 -22.20
C LYS A 123 -2.90 -5.44 -23.12
N THR A 124 -3.79 -6.43 -23.13
CA THR A 124 -5.03 -6.37 -23.93
C THR A 124 -6.13 -5.57 -23.22
N GLN A 125 -5.98 -5.33 -21.92
CA GLN A 125 -6.91 -4.56 -21.12
C GLN A 125 -6.50 -3.08 -21.11
N PRO A 126 -7.31 -2.16 -21.67
CA PRO A 126 -6.97 -0.74 -21.73
C PRO A 126 -7.02 -0.04 -20.38
N ALA A 127 -7.85 -0.51 -19.44
CA ALA A 127 -7.89 0.01 -18.09
C ALA A 127 -6.73 -0.54 -17.24
N PHE A 128 -6.36 0.20 -16.19
CA PHE A 128 -5.34 -0.25 -15.25
C PHE A 128 -5.67 -1.64 -14.68
N ASN A 129 -4.69 -2.51 -14.70
CA ASN A 129 -4.78 -3.85 -14.13
C ASN A 129 -3.38 -4.28 -13.66
N LEU A 130 -3.35 -5.13 -12.64
CA LEU A 130 -2.14 -5.59 -12.00
C LEU A 130 -2.37 -6.97 -11.40
N ARG A 131 -1.43 -7.89 -11.56
CA ARG A 131 -1.47 -9.21 -10.91
C ARG A 131 -0.16 -9.50 -10.21
N GLY A 132 -0.25 -10.06 -9.00
CA GLY A 132 0.92 -10.58 -8.28
C GLY A 132 1.77 -9.53 -7.58
N ALA A 133 1.27 -8.32 -7.34
CA ALA A 133 1.97 -7.38 -6.48
C ALA A 133 2.09 -7.92 -5.05
N ARG A 134 3.18 -7.65 -4.35
CA ARG A 134 3.38 -8.05 -2.96
C ARG A 134 3.32 -6.84 -2.04
N LEU A 135 2.49 -6.92 -1.01
CA LEU A 135 2.29 -5.87 -0.03
C LEU A 135 2.82 -6.29 1.33
N THR A 136 3.58 -5.41 1.96
CA THR A 136 4.08 -5.57 3.31
C THR A 136 3.78 -4.31 4.11
N TYR A 137 3.02 -4.42 5.18
CA TYR A 137 2.82 -3.35 6.15
C TYR A 137 3.83 -3.48 7.28
N LEU A 138 4.57 -2.39 7.50
CA LEU A 138 5.54 -2.23 8.57
C LEU A 138 5.04 -1.16 9.53
N ASP A 139 5.07 -1.48 10.82
CA ASP A 139 4.70 -0.57 11.89
C ASP A 139 5.97 -0.18 12.66
N ARG A 140 5.85 0.69 13.66
CA ARG A 140 6.95 1.28 14.42
C ARG A 140 8.00 0.25 14.87
N GLY A 141 9.27 0.58 14.65
CA GLY A 141 10.42 -0.25 14.98
C GLY A 141 10.71 -1.38 13.99
N ASP A 142 9.85 -1.64 13.01
CA ASP A 142 10.11 -2.64 11.98
C ASP A 142 11.15 -2.14 10.97
N ARG A 143 11.89 -3.09 10.41
CA ARG A 143 12.90 -2.83 9.39
C ARG A 143 12.67 -3.69 8.16
N TYR A 144 13.02 -3.16 7.00
CA TYR A 144 12.96 -3.86 5.72
C TYR A 144 14.24 -3.66 4.93
N ASN A 145 14.79 -4.76 4.41
CA ASN A 145 15.94 -4.69 3.53
C ASN A 145 15.50 -4.64 2.06
N LEU A 146 15.83 -3.54 1.39
CA LEU A 146 15.49 -3.22 0.01
C LEU A 146 16.14 -4.14 -1.04
N LYS A 147 17.15 -4.94 -0.67
CA LYS A 147 17.81 -5.89 -1.57
C LYS A 147 17.33 -7.33 -1.35
N THR A 148 17.26 -7.77 -0.10
CA THR A 148 16.89 -9.14 0.26
C THR A 148 15.39 -9.34 0.44
N ARG A 149 14.62 -8.24 0.54
CA ARG A 149 13.16 -8.22 0.73
C ARG A 149 12.74 -8.82 2.08
N VAL A 150 13.70 -8.92 3.00
CA VAL A 150 13.49 -9.46 4.35
C VAL A 150 12.98 -8.36 5.28
N THR A 151 11.90 -8.67 5.98
CA THR A 151 11.37 -7.85 7.07
C THR A 151 11.92 -8.36 8.41
N THR A 152 12.34 -7.44 9.26
CA THR A 152 12.70 -7.68 10.66
C THR A 152 11.71 -6.91 11.53
N PRO A 153 10.76 -7.58 12.20
CA PRO A 153 9.84 -6.92 13.12
C PRO A 153 10.58 -6.30 14.31
N SER A 154 9.95 -5.33 14.97
CA SER A 154 10.47 -4.74 16.20
C SER A 154 10.59 -5.77 17.34
N PRO A 155 11.45 -5.55 18.35
CA PRO A 155 11.57 -6.45 19.49
C PRO A 155 10.24 -6.73 20.21
N GLU A 156 9.38 -5.72 20.33
CA GLU A 156 8.07 -5.83 20.96
C GLU A 156 7.11 -6.72 20.18
N LYS A 157 7.25 -6.77 18.86
CA LYS A 157 6.47 -7.66 17.98
C LYS A 157 7.03 -9.07 17.94
N LEU A 158 8.35 -9.22 18.01
CA LEU A 158 9.00 -10.52 18.16
C LEU A 158 8.67 -11.19 19.50
N GLY A 159 8.52 -10.39 20.57
CA GLY A 159 8.05 -10.86 21.88
C GLY A 159 6.53 -11.05 21.97
N GLY A 160 5.78 -10.61 20.95
CA GLY A 160 4.34 -10.74 20.86
C GLY A 160 3.90 -12.03 20.18
N THR A 161 2.79 -11.96 19.43
CA THR A 161 2.22 -13.11 18.74
C THR A 161 2.67 -13.15 17.29
N ARG A 162 3.41 -14.19 16.91
CA ARG A 162 3.65 -14.52 15.51
C ARG A 162 2.42 -15.20 14.91
N ILE A 163 1.90 -14.65 13.83
CA ILE A 163 0.71 -15.13 13.12
C ILE A 163 1.19 -15.83 11.85
N ASP A 164 1.11 -17.16 11.86
CA ASP A 164 1.46 -18.01 10.72
C ASP A 164 0.21 -18.74 10.25
N PRO A 165 -0.44 -18.28 9.16
CA PRO A 165 -1.71 -18.85 8.70
C PRO A 165 -1.57 -20.30 8.19
N ARG A 166 -0.34 -20.79 8.01
CA ARG A 166 -0.04 -22.16 7.56
C ARG A 166 0.36 -23.08 8.72
N SER A 167 0.53 -22.53 9.93
CA SER A 167 0.79 -23.32 11.12
C SER A 167 -0.42 -24.20 11.48
N LYS A 168 -0.16 -25.41 11.96
CA LYS A 168 -1.20 -26.31 12.51
C LYS A 168 -1.88 -25.71 13.74
N ASP A 169 -1.17 -24.84 14.45
CA ASP A 169 -1.64 -24.17 15.66
C ASP A 169 -2.28 -22.81 15.37
N PHE A 170 -2.53 -22.48 14.10
CA PHE A 170 -3.15 -21.23 13.71
C PHE A 170 -4.58 -21.10 14.27
N LYS A 171 -4.74 -20.18 15.22
CA LYS A 171 -6.01 -19.87 15.89
C LYS A 171 -6.36 -18.41 15.65
N PRO A 172 -7.00 -18.09 14.52
CA PRO A 172 -7.24 -16.71 14.14
C PRO A 172 -8.21 -16.01 15.08
N TYR A 173 -7.96 -14.72 15.35
CA TYR A 173 -8.88 -13.86 16.07
C TYR A 173 -10.16 -13.61 15.26
N PHE A 174 -10.01 -13.27 13.98
CA PHE A 174 -11.14 -12.97 13.10
C PHE A 174 -11.76 -14.26 12.54
N LYS A 175 -13.09 -14.34 12.60
CA LYS A 175 -13.86 -15.54 12.20
C LYS A 175 -14.88 -15.28 11.10
N THR A 176 -15.23 -14.02 10.86
CA THR A 176 -16.24 -13.63 9.88
C THR A 176 -15.60 -13.32 8.54
N PRO A 177 -16.26 -13.67 7.43
CA PRO A 177 -15.87 -13.20 6.13
C PRO A 177 -15.83 -11.66 6.06
N ALA A 178 -14.73 -11.10 5.57
CA ALA A 178 -14.59 -9.68 5.33
C ALA A 178 -14.84 -9.34 3.85
N PHE A 179 -15.37 -8.15 3.60
CA PHE A 179 -15.53 -7.53 2.29
C PHE A 179 -15.49 -6.01 2.47
N TYR A 180 -14.76 -5.31 1.60
CA TYR A 180 -14.52 -3.88 1.76
C TYR A 180 -15.11 -3.10 0.57
N PRO A 181 -16.27 -2.45 0.72
CA PRO A 181 -16.90 -1.72 -0.38
C PRO A 181 -16.14 -0.45 -0.79
N ASP A 182 -15.25 0.06 0.08
CA ASP A 182 -14.32 1.16 -0.21
C ASP A 182 -12.91 0.81 0.29
N VAL A 183 -12.15 0.13 -0.57
CA VAL A 183 -10.79 -0.32 -0.26
C VAL A 183 -9.77 0.81 -0.18
N LEU A 184 -10.07 1.95 -0.81
CA LEU A 184 -9.20 3.14 -0.81
C LEU A 184 -9.59 4.13 0.30
N GLY A 185 -10.53 3.75 1.17
CA GLY A 185 -10.89 4.51 2.36
C GLY A 185 -9.74 4.60 3.38
N ASP A 186 -9.94 5.47 4.37
CA ASP A 186 -8.97 5.74 5.43
C ASP A 186 -8.50 4.47 6.12
N THR A 187 -7.21 4.14 5.96
CA THR A 187 -6.55 3.01 6.64
C THR A 187 -7.14 1.64 6.27
N THR A 188 -8.11 1.58 5.34
CA THR A 188 -8.84 0.36 4.99
C THR A 188 -7.92 -0.77 4.56
N VAL A 189 -6.90 -0.49 3.75
CA VAL A 189 -5.95 -1.51 3.26
C VAL A 189 -5.23 -2.23 4.40
N VAL A 190 -4.78 -1.49 5.42
CA VAL A 190 -4.05 -2.11 6.56
C VAL A 190 -5.00 -2.88 7.46
N ASN A 191 -6.19 -2.34 7.73
CA ASN A 191 -7.22 -3.06 8.47
C ASN A 191 -7.62 -4.36 7.78
N LEU A 192 -7.72 -4.32 6.44
CA LEU A 192 -7.95 -5.48 5.59
C LEU A 192 -6.79 -6.48 5.69
N MET A 193 -5.54 -6.03 5.61
CA MET A 193 -4.36 -6.90 5.70
C MET A 193 -4.25 -7.56 7.08
N ALA A 194 -4.47 -6.80 8.15
CA ALA A 194 -4.48 -7.30 9.54
C ALA A 194 -5.63 -8.31 9.75
N ASN A 195 -6.83 -8.01 9.24
CA ASN A 195 -7.94 -8.96 9.26
C ASN A 195 -7.56 -10.23 8.49
N LEU A 196 -7.13 -10.09 7.23
CA LEU A 196 -6.82 -11.23 6.36
C LEU A 196 -5.80 -12.15 7.02
N ILE A 197 -4.65 -11.63 7.47
CA ILE A 197 -3.57 -12.45 8.01
C ILE A 197 -4.02 -13.26 9.23
N ASP A 198 -4.88 -12.67 10.07
CA ASP A 198 -5.42 -13.27 11.29
C ASP A 198 -6.88 -13.75 11.16
N ASN A 199 -7.25 -14.22 9.96
CA ASN A 199 -8.54 -14.83 9.64
C ASN A 199 -8.36 -16.21 9.02
N ARG A 200 -9.38 -17.08 9.02
CA ARG A 200 -9.35 -18.34 8.25
C ARG A 200 -9.48 -18.12 6.75
N GLN A 201 -10.05 -17.00 6.31
CA GLN A 201 -10.09 -16.66 4.89
C GLN A 201 -8.67 -16.60 4.31
N THR A 202 -8.50 -17.15 3.11
CA THR A 202 -7.25 -17.09 2.35
C THR A 202 -7.21 -15.90 1.41
N GLU A 203 -8.37 -15.29 1.14
CA GLU A 203 -8.53 -14.14 0.28
C GLU A 203 -9.63 -13.21 0.77
N VAL A 204 -9.51 -11.93 0.43
CA VAL A 204 -10.51 -10.90 0.66
C VAL A 204 -10.54 -9.94 -0.52
N VAL A 205 -11.74 -9.44 -0.82
CA VAL A 205 -11.98 -8.50 -1.91
C VAL A 205 -12.35 -7.15 -1.33
N GLY A 206 -11.73 -6.12 -1.87
CA GLY A 206 -12.13 -4.73 -1.73
C GLY A 206 -12.49 -4.11 -3.08
N LEU A 207 -13.38 -3.13 -3.09
CA LEU A 207 -13.78 -2.40 -4.29
C LEU A 207 -13.32 -0.94 -4.23
N ALA A 208 -13.00 -0.38 -5.39
CA ALA A 208 -12.76 1.04 -5.59
C ALA A 208 -13.60 1.54 -6.77
N PHE A 209 -14.57 2.41 -6.49
CA PHE A 209 -15.47 2.98 -7.50
C PHE A 209 -16.01 4.34 -7.01
N ASN A 210 -16.58 5.13 -7.92
CA ASN A 210 -17.13 6.43 -7.56
C ASN A 210 -18.43 6.24 -6.79
N SER A 211 -18.65 6.91 -5.67
CA SER A 211 -19.92 6.79 -4.95
C SER A 211 -21.05 7.59 -5.61
N GLN A 212 -20.75 8.55 -6.48
CA GLN A 212 -21.76 9.40 -7.13
C GLN A 212 -22.69 8.59 -8.03
N ALA A 213 -24.00 8.82 -7.86
CA ALA A 213 -25.04 8.17 -8.63
C ALA A 213 -25.03 8.68 -10.07
N THR A 214 -24.63 7.82 -11.00
CA THR A 214 -24.86 7.99 -12.43
C THR A 214 -25.71 6.83 -12.94
N ASP A 215 -26.48 7.05 -13.99
CA ASP A 215 -27.40 6.04 -14.54
C ASP A 215 -26.71 5.03 -15.47
N ARG A 216 -25.37 5.08 -15.59
CA ARG A 216 -24.61 4.26 -16.53
C ARG A 216 -23.64 3.34 -15.79
N PRO A 217 -23.42 2.10 -16.26
CA PRO A 217 -22.35 1.26 -15.76
C PRO A 217 -21.03 2.01 -15.78
N GLU A 218 -20.26 1.89 -14.71
CA GLU A 218 -19.03 2.66 -14.52
C GLU A 218 -17.84 1.74 -14.29
N LEU A 219 -16.68 2.14 -14.81
CA LEU A 219 -15.42 1.52 -14.47
C LEU A 219 -15.14 1.66 -12.96
N GLY A 220 -14.97 0.53 -12.29
CA GLY A 220 -14.40 0.41 -10.96
C GLY A 220 -13.24 -0.57 -10.97
N PHE A 221 -12.71 -0.87 -9.79
CA PHE A 221 -11.60 -1.79 -9.62
C PHE A 221 -11.86 -2.74 -8.46
N GLU A 222 -11.67 -4.03 -8.71
CA GLU A 222 -11.56 -5.05 -7.68
C GLU A 222 -10.10 -5.12 -7.22
N PHE A 223 -9.87 -4.96 -5.91
CA PHE A 223 -8.61 -5.21 -5.25
C PHE A 223 -8.74 -6.53 -4.48
N ARG A 224 -8.07 -7.57 -4.98
CA ARG A 224 -8.10 -8.91 -4.39
C ARG A 224 -6.81 -9.19 -3.65
N PHE A 225 -6.90 -9.34 -2.34
CA PHE A 225 -5.77 -9.63 -1.46
C PHE A 225 -5.80 -11.10 -1.08
N ARG A 226 -4.64 -11.74 -1.11
CA ARG A 226 -4.49 -13.17 -0.83
C ARG A 226 -3.27 -13.44 0.03
N LYS A 227 -3.37 -14.46 0.88
CA LYS A 227 -2.20 -15.01 1.55
C LYS A 227 -1.34 -15.76 0.54
N GLY A 228 -0.10 -15.33 0.41
CA GLY A 228 0.97 -16.09 -0.22
C GLY A 228 1.49 -17.22 0.68
N PRO A 229 2.37 -18.08 0.14
CA PRO A 229 3.00 -19.15 0.91
C PRO A 229 3.90 -18.65 2.04
N ASP A 230 4.37 -17.40 1.94
CA ASP A 230 5.28 -16.71 2.85
C ASP A 230 4.63 -15.48 3.52
N SER A 231 3.30 -15.39 3.50
CA SER A 231 2.57 -14.39 4.28
C SER A 231 2.65 -14.71 5.76
N ILE A 232 3.15 -13.76 6.55
CA ILE A 232 3.29 -13.86 8.01
C ILE A 232 2.83 -12.55 8.63
N GLY A 233 2.22 -12.63 9.80
CA GLY A 233 1.89 -11.48 10.64
C GLY A 233 2.64 -11.49 11.96
N TYR A 234 2.76 -10.32 12.58
CA TYR A 234 3.12 -10.17 13.98
C TYR A 234 2.15 -9.21 14.63
N TYR A 235 1.76 -9.51 15.86
CA TYR A 235 0.88 -8.68 16.67
C TYR A 235 1.54 -8.37 18.01
N SER A 236 1.42 -7.13 18.47
CA SER A 236 1.81 -6.73 19.82
C SER A 236 0.82 -5.73 20.40
N GLY A 237 0.55 -5.87 21.70
CA GLY A 237 -0.21 -4.90 22.50
C GLY A 237 0.69 -3.98 23.34
N ALA A 238 2.02 -4.05 23.17
CA ALA A 238 3.00 -3.46 24.09
C ALA A 238 2.87 -1.94 24.26
N PHE A 239 2.31 -1.24 23.26
CA PHE A 239 2.16 0.21 23.28
C PHE A 239 0.73 0.68 23.64
N GLY A 240 -0.10 -0.23 24.18
CA GLY A 240 -1.49 0.08 24.55
C GLY A 240 -2.47 0.14 23.37
N GLY A 241 -2.02 -0.25 22.17
CA GLY A 241 -2.83 -0.38 20.95
C GLY A 241 -2.76 -1.78 20.35
N GLU A 242 -3.33 -1.95 19.16
CA GLU A 242 -3.22 -3.17 18.35
C GLU A 242 -2.20 -2.95 17.22
N ASP A 243 -0.93 -3.22 17.50
CA ASP A 243 0.15 -2.97 16.54
C ASP A 243 0.39 -4.25 15.71
N TYR A 244 0.27 -4.13 14.38
CA TYR A 244 0.41 -5.24 13.44
C TYR A 244 1.53 -4.98 12.43
N SER A 245 2.36 -5.99 12.18
CA SER A 245 3.15 -6.10 10.94
C SER A 245 2.58 -7.21 10.10
N VAL A 246 2.38 -6.96 8.81
CA VAL A 246 1.80 -7.96 7.90
C VAL A 246 2.64 -8.03 6.64
N MET A 247 3.27 -9.16 6.38
CA MET A 247 4.22 -9.30 5.28
C MET A 247 3.63 -10.14 4.16
N ASN A 248 4.03 -9.81 2.93
CA ASN A 248 3.89 -10.64 1.74
C ASN A 248 2.44 -11.01 1.38
N ILE A 249 1.50 -10.08 1.54
CA ILE A 249 0.14 -10.26 1.01
C ILE A 249 0.17 -10.04 -0.50
N VAL A 250 -0.38 -10.98 -1.26
CA VAL A 250 -0.47 -10.85 -2.72
C VAL A 250 -1.67 -9.99 -3.08
N LEU A 251 -1.49 -9.00 -3.94
CA LEU A 251 -2.53 -8.13 -4.46
C LEU A 251 -2.67 -8.29 -5.98
N ASP A 252 -3.90 -8.51 -6.42
CA ASP A 252 -4.34 -8.28 -7.79
C ASP A 252 -5.30 -7.09 -7.84
N VAL A 253 -5.19 -6.27 -8.88
CA VAL A 253 -6.12 -5.19 -9.20
C VAL A 253 -6.72 -5.46 -10.58
N THR A 254 -8.03 -5.63 -10.65
CA THR A 254 -8.75 -5.97 -11.88
C THR A 254 -9.80 -4.90 -12.17
N PRO A 255 -9.84 -4.31 -13.38
CA PRO A 255 -10.91 -3.39 -13.75
C PRO A 255 -12.22 -4.15 -13.86
N VAL A 256 -13.28 -3.57 -13.33
CA VAL A 256 -14.62 -4.17 -13.28
C VAL A 256 -15.68 -3.17 -13.71
N THR A 257 -16.79 -3.67 -14.24
CA THR A 257 -17.96 -2.85 -14.55
C THR A 257 -18.94 -2.89 -13.38
N LEU A 258 -19.15 -1.75 -12.73
CA LEU A 258 -20.09 -1.62 -11.62
C LEU A 258 -21.49 -1.36 -12.16
N SER A 259 -22.45 -2.18 -11.75
CA SER A 259 -23.86 -1.95 -12.05
C SER A 259 -24.36 -0.69 -11.36
N ARG A 260 -25.18 0.10 -12.07
CA ARG A 260 -25.84 1.29 -11.53
C ARG A 260 -27.37 1.19 -11.69
N PRO A 261 -28.15 1.50 -10.63
CA PRO A 261 -27.70 1.79 -9.27
C PRO A 261 -27.10 0.53 -8.61
N LEU A 262 -26.17 0.71 -7.66
CA LEU A 262 -25.49 -0.41 -6.99
C LEU A 262 -26.47 -1.28 -6.19
N TYR A 263 -27.51 -0.66 -5.65
CA TYR A 263 -28.60 -1.30 -4.92
C TYR A 263 -29.92 -0.65 -5.31
N ARG A 264 -31.02 -1.36 -5.07
CA ARG A 264 -32.37 -0.80 -5.18
C ARG A 264 -33.02 -0.79 -3.80
N PRO A 265 -33.86 0.20 -3.48
CA PRO A 265 -34.68 0.15 -2.28
C PRO A 265 -35.50 -1.15 -2.23
N LEU A 266 -35.64 -1.73 -1.06
CA LEU A 266 -36.50 -2.90 -0.86
C LEU A 266 -37.95 -2.49 -1.11
N ALA A 267 -38.59 -3.10 -2.11
CA ALA A 267 -40.02 -2.93 -2.32
C ALA A 267 -40.79 -3.72 -1.24
N PRO A 268 -41.89 -3.19 -0.68
CA PRO A 268 -42.75 -3.95 0.20
C PRO A 268 -43.24 -5.21 -0.52
N SER A 269 -43.16 -6.37 0.14
CA SER A 269 -43.84 -7.58 -0.33
C SER A 269 -45.34 -7.30 -0.34
N GLN A 270 -46.00 -7.53 -1.48
CA GLN A 270 -47.46 -7.59 -1.55
C GLN A 270 -47.99 -8.75 -0.73
#